data_AF-A0A519H162-F1
#
_entry.id   AF-A0A519H162-F1
#
_cell.length_a   1.000
_cell.length_b   1.000
_cell.length_c   1.000
_cell.angle_alpha   90.00
_cell.angle_beta   90.00
_cell.angle_gamma   90.00
#
_symmetry.space_group_name_H-M   'P 1'
#
loop_
_entity.id
_entity.type
_entity.pdbx_description
1 polymer ?
#
loop_
_entity_poly.entity_id
_entity_poly.type
_entity_poly.pdbx_seq_one_letter_code
_entity_poly.pdbx_strand_id
1 'polypeptide(L)' 'ELNADAAWYYPDPKPEAEEIKDRVAFWKGVKVEA' A
#
# COMPACT_ATOMS: atom_id res chain seq x y z
N GLU A 1 -13.82 -12.20 -5.15
CA GLU A 1 -14.21 -10.78 -5.18
C GLU A 1 -12.93 -9.96 -5.13
N LEU A 2 -12.68 -9.11 -6.12
CA LEU A 2 -11.51 -8.23 -6.16
C LEU A 2 -11.81 -7.02 -5.29
N ASN A 3 -11.23 -6.97 -4.09
CA ASN A 3 -11.32 -5.77 -3.26
C ASN A 3 -10.42 -4.69 -3.87
N ALA A 4 -11.02 -3.77 -4.62
CA ALA A 4 -10.30 -2.67 -5.27
C ALA A 4 -9.58 -1.77 -4.26
N ASP A 5 -10.08 -1.70 -3.03
CA ASP A 5 -9.50 -0.92 -1.93
C ASP A 5 -8.44 -1.67 -1.11
N ALA A 6 -7.95 -2.82 -1.58
CA ALA A 6 -7.05 -3.64 -0.79
C ALA A 6 -5.58 -3.21 -0.83
N ALA A 7 -5.23 -2.25 -1.70
CA ALA A 7 -3.88 -1.74 -1.85
C ALA A 7 -3.85 -0.20 -1.96
N TRP A 8 -2.87 0.43 -1.30
CA TRP A 8 -2.62 1.87 -1.37
C TRP A 8 -1.19 2.15 -1.79
N TYR A 9 -1.00 3.16 -2.61
CA TYR A 9 0.32 3.63 -3.05
C TYR A 9 0.57 5.03 -2.47
N TYR A 10 1.79 5.24 -1.96
CA TYR A 10 2.21 6.52 -1.37
C TYR A 10 3.22 7.24 -2.27
N PRO A 11 2.76 8.03 -3.27
CA PRO A 11 3.64 8.80 -4.16
C PRO A 11 4.30 10.00 -3.46
N ASP A 12 3.57 10.62 -2.53
CA ASP A 12 4.02 11.79 -1.77
C ASP A 12 3.62 11.62 -0.29
N PRO A 13 4.38 10.83 0.48
CA PRO A 13 4.13 10.66 1.91
C PRO A 13 4.52 11.92 2.67
N LYS A 14 4.03 12.02 3.92
CA LYS A 14 4.45 13.10 4.83
C LYS A 14 5.96 13.06 5.08
N PRO A 15 6.61 14.20 5.42
CA PRO A 15 8.04 14.26 5.72
C PRO A 15 8.49 13.26 6.79
N GLU A 16 7.63 12.99 7.77
CA GLU A 16 7.87 12.02 8.84
C GLU A 16 7.77 10.56 8.37
N ALA A 17 7.33 10.32 7.13
CA ALA A 17 7.07 9.03 6.53
C ALA A 17 7.72 8.89 5.14
N GLU A 18 8.77 9.67 4.84
CA GLU A 18 9.49 9.57 3.55
C GLU A 18 10.03 8.16 3.26
N GLU A 19 10.30 7.38 4.32
CA GLU A 19 10.74 5.98 4.22
C GLU A 19 9.73 5.05 3.51
N ILE A 20 8.45 5.42 3.47
CA ILE A 20 7.40 4.67 2.75
C ILE A 20 7.09 5.23 1.36
N LYS A 21 7.86 6.21 0.89
CA LYS A 21 7.72 6.72 -0.47
C LYS A 21 7.90 5.58 -1.48
N ASP A 22 7.06 5.60 -2.50
CA ASP A 22 7.05 4.60 -3.57
C ASP A 22 6.74 3.16 -3.11
N ARG A 23 6.19 2.98 -1.91
CA ARG A 23 5.74 1.69 -1.41
C ARG A 23 4.25 1.48 -1.62
N VAL A 24 3.88 0.20 -1.73
CA VAL A 24 2.49 -0.25 -1.76
C VAL A 24 2.15 -0.92 -0.44
N ALA A 25 1.11 -0.45 0.23
CA ALA A 25 0.56 -1.06 1.44
C ALA A 25 -0.66 -1.90 1.08
N PHE A 26 -0.87 -3.00 1.80
CA PHE A 26 -2.00 -3.90 1.60
C PHE A 26 -2.86 -4.02 2.87
N TRP A 27 -4.17 -4.19 2.69
CA TRP A 27 -5.09 -4.34 3.82
C TRP A 27 -4.93 -5.69 4.52
N LYS A 28 -5.34 -5.77 5.78
CA LYS A 28 -5.39 -7.04 6.51
C LYS A 28 -6.33 -8.01 5.79
N GLY A 29 -5.78 -9.13 5.33
CA GLY A 29 -6.51 -10.17 4.61
C GLY A 29 -6.18 -10.27 3.13
N VAL A 30 -5.33 -9.39 2.59
CA VAL A 30 -4.79 -9.57 1.24
C VAL A 30 -3.75 -10.68 1.25
N LYS A 31 -3.96 -11.70 0.40
CA LYS A 31 -2.97 -12.72 0.09
C LYS A 31 -2.31 -12.36 -1.25
N VAL A 32 -1.00 -12.15 -1.24
CA VAL A 32 -0.20 -11.94 -2.45
C VAL A 32 0.37 -13.29 -2.88
N GLU A 33 0.17 -13.67 -4.14
CA GLU A 33 0.67 -14.91 -4.74
C GLU A 33 1.66 -14.56 -5.87
N ALA A 34 2.59 -15.47 -6.18
CA ALA A 34 3.74 -15.24 -7.08
C ALA A 34 3.43 -15.47 -8.56
#